data_AF-A0A5P2H7G5-F1
#
_entry.id   AF-A0A5P2H7G5-F1
#
_cell.length_a   1.000
_cell.length_b   1.000
_cell.length_c   1.000
_cell.angle_alpha   90.00
_cell.angle_beta   90.00
_cell.angle_gamma   90.00
#
_symmetry.space_group_name_H-M   'P 1'
#
loop_
_entity.id
_entity.type
_entity.pdbx_description
1 polymer ?
#
loop_
_entity_poly.entity_id
_entity_poly.type
_entity_poly.pdbx_seq_one_letter_code
_entity_poly.pdbx_strand_id
1 'polypeptide(L)'
;MKFINYPNALESRTTLNAVQEAFVSRAVERGTAYIQRAIAEGRIPPTAASLLAVRDHVTIGEITAVLGEVEEISALFPKSDAGGVEAFAVAVKSVMDALDDWLPSFDERNADLITKLVDDALNSACRSVQSQLDIRSGDTAAAFFVDQEQRTIEEILRRYVVCELRALDPHPAHARESTGSLG
;
A
#
# COMPACT_ATOMS: atom_id res chain seq x y z
N MET A 1 -9.85 -7.45 -27.12
CA MET A 1 -10.35 -6.07 -27.11
C MET A 1 -9.14 -5.16 -27.26
N LYS A 2 -9.07 -4.33 -28.33
CA LYS A 2 -7.86 -3.55 -28.69
C LYS A 2 -7.70 -2.39 -27.71
N PHE A 3 -6.57 -2.31 -27.03
CA PHE A 3 -6.14 -1.09 -26.35
C PHE A 3 -5.95 0.00 -27.41
N ILE A 4 -6.50 1.18 -27.14
CA ILE A 4 -6.20 2.37 -27.93
C ILE A 4 -4.71 2.62 -27.72
N ASN A 5 -3.94 2.40 -28.79
CA ASN A 5 -2.53 2.76 -28.85
C ASN A 5 -2.49 4.28 -28.86
N TYR A 6 -2.19 4.90 -27.72
CA TYR A 6 -1.97 6.34 -27.67
C TYR A 6 -0.72 6.62 -28.51
N PRO A 7 -0.83 7.37 -29.63
CA PRO A 7 0.32 7.65 -30.46
C PRO A 7 1.34 8.46 -29.66
N ASN A 8 2.61 8.21 -29.90
CA ASN A 8 3.74 9.04 -29.51
C ASN A 8 3.40 10.54 -29.65
N ALA A 9 2.98 11.16 -28.55
CA ALA A 9 2.91 12.61 -28.45
C ALA A 9 4.33 13.10 -28.09
N LEU A 10 5.13 13.33 -29.12
CA LEU A 10 6.33 14.16 -28.99
C LEU A 10 5.88 15.59 -28.65
N GLU A 11 6.34 16.06 -27.50
CA GLU A 11 6.74 17.46 -27.26
C GLU A 11 5.63 18.54 -27.29
N SER A 12 4.51 18.29 -26.63
CA SER A 12 3.82 19.37 -25.91
C SER A 12 3.96 19.07 -24.42
N ARG A 13 4.81 19.84 -23.72
CA ARG A 13 4.85 19.78 -22.25
C ARG A 13 3.57 20.42 -21.73
N THR A 14 2.46 19.71 -21.81
CA THR A 14 1.23 20.11 -21.13
C THR A 14 1.50 20.01 -19.64
N THR A 15 1.80 21.16 -19.04
CA THR A 15 2.04 21.29 -17.61
C THR A 15 0.70 21.34 -16.90
N LEU A 16 0.52 20.50 -15.90
CA LEU A 16 -0.65 20.56 -15.03
C LEU A 16 -0.68 21.91 -14.31
N ASN A 17 -1.88 22.47 -14.10
CA ASN A 17 -2.03 23.62 -13.21
C ASN A 17 -2.02 23.18 -11.75
N ALA A 18 -1.88 24.14 -10.83
CA ALA A 18 -1.79 23.84 -9.38
C ALA A 18 -2.98 23.03 -8.83
N VAL A 19 -4.19 23.19 -9.38
CA VAL A 19 -5.37 22.43 -8.94
C VAL A 19 -5.31 20.99 -9.44
N GLN A 20 -4.86 20.78 -10.69
CA GLN A 20 -4.65 19.46 -11.27
C GLN A 20 -3.49 18.72 -10.58
N GLU A 21 -2.41 19.41 -10.22
CA GLU A 21 -1.30 18.86 -9.43
C GLU A 21 -1.78 18.44 -8.03
N ALA A 22 -2.58 19.28 -7.37
CA ALA A 22 -3.19 18.93 -6.07
C ALA A 22 -4.14 17.72 -6.18
N PHE A 23 -4.84 17.57 -7.31
CA PHE A 23 -5.61 16.35 -7.59
C PHE A 23 -4.70 15.14 -7.71
N VAL A 24 -3.60 15.22 -8.48
CA VAL A 24 -2.63 14.13 -8.62
C VAL A 24 -2.07 13.70 -7.27
N SER A 25 -1.64 14.65 -6.42
CA SER A 25 -1.12 14.34 -5.08
C SER A 25 -2.14 13.57 -4.23
N ARG A 26 -3.39 14.05 -4.19
CA ARG A 26 -4.47 13.38 -3.45
C ARG A 26 -4.79 12.00 -4.03
N ALA A 27 -4.76 11.85 -5.35
CA ALA A 27 -4.99 10.58 -6.01
C ALA A 27 -3.88 9.55 -5.67
N VAL A 28 -2.63 9.99 -5.59
CA VAL A 28 -1.49 9.15 -5.13
C VAL A 28 -1.71 8.72 -3.68
N GLU A 29 -1.97 9.66 -2.77
CA GLU A 29 -2.23 9.36 -1.35
C GLU A 29 -3.36 8.35 -1.16
N ARG A 30 -4.47 8.54 -1.88
CA ARG A 30 -5.61 7.60 -1.84
C ARG A 30 -5.26 6.24 -2.43
N GLY A 31 -4.50 6.21 -3.53
CA GLY A 31 -4.00 4.98 -4.14
C GLY A 31 -3.13 4.18 -3.18
N THR A 32 -2.14 4.83 -2.56
CA THR A 32 -1.27 4.27 -1.53
C THR A 32 -2.06 3.68 -0.38
N ALA A 33 -2.95 4.47 0.24
CA ALA A 33 -3.75 4.02 1.37
C ALA A 33 -4.69 2.86 1.01
N TYR A 34 -5.27 2.89 -0.19
CA TYR A 34 -6.10 1.78 -0.68
C TYR A 34 -5.28 0.48 -0.80
N ILE A 35 -4.09 0.55 -1.40
CA ILE A 35 -3.23 -0.62 -1.61
C ILE A 35 -2.77 -1.20 -0.25
N GLN A 36 -2.30 -0.35 0.68
CA GLN A 36 -1.90 -0.78 2.03
C GLN A 36 -3.04 -1.51 2.75
N ARG A 37 -4.24 -0.92 2.74
CA ARG A 37 -5.43 -1.54 3.34
C ARG A 37 -5.79 -2.86 2.65
N ALA A 38 -5.77 -2.91 1.32
CA ALA A 38 -6.11 -4.11 0.57
C ALA A 38 -5.11 -5.26 0.83
N ILE A 39 -3.83 -4.95 1.08
CA ILE A 39 -2.84 -5.93 1.54
C ILE A 39 -3.16 -6.40 2.96
N ALA A 40 -3.45 -5.50 3.89
CA ALA A 40 -3.80 -5.84 5.27
C ALA A 40 -5.10 -6.68 5.39
N GLU A 41 -6.02 -6.50 4.43
CA GLU A 41 -7.25 -7.29 4.26
C GLU A 41 -7.01 -8.65 3.56
N GLY A 42 -5.80 -8.90 3.03
CA GLY A 42 -5.46 -10.13 2.31
C GLY A 42 -6.00 -10.21 0.88
N ARG A 43 -6.49 -9.09 0.31
CA ARG A 43 -7.00 -9.04 -1.06
C ARG A 43 -5.86 -8.94 -2.08
N ILE A 44 -4.80 -8.23 -1.73
CA ILE A 44 -3.57 -8.12 -2.52
C ILE A 44 -2.47 -8.90 -1.78
N PRO A 45 -1.69 -9.75 -2.47
CA PRO A 45 -0.53 -10.39 -1.86
C PRO A 45 0.48 -9.35 -1.36
N PRO A 46 1.07 -9.53 -0.16
CA PRO A 46 2.08 -8.61 0.37
C PRO A 46 3.40 -8.63 -0.42
N THR A 47 3.48 -9.42 -1.50
CA THR A 47 4.62 -9.53 -2.43
C THR A 47 4.37 -8.79 -3.75
N ALA A 48 3.20 -8.16 -3.93
CA ALA A 48 2.88 -7.40 -5.13
C ALA A 48 3.71 -6.10 -5.22
N ALA A 49 4.85 -6.16 -5.92
CA ALA A 49 5.83 -5.07 -6.01
C ALA A 49 5.72 -4.20 -7.28
N SER A 50 4.62 -4.30 -8.04
CA SER A 50 4.37 -3.47 -9.23
C SER A 50 2.88 -3.25 -9.44
N LEU A 51 2.51 -2.19 -10.16
CA LEU A 51 1.11 -1.92 -10.47
C LEU A 51 0.47 -3.05 -11.29
N LEU A 52 1.26 -3.75 -12.12
CA LEU A 52 0.77 -4.90 -12.87
C LEU A 52 0.33 -6.03 -11.93
N ALA A 53 1.14 -6.33 -10.92
CA ALA A 53 0.80 -7.34 -9.92
C ALA A 53 -0.44 -6.92 -9.11
N VAL A 54 -0.53 -5.65 -8.71
CA VAL A 54 -1.71 -5.10 -8.00
C VAL A 54 -2.97 -5.19 -8.84
N ARG A 55 -2.89 -4.89 -10.15
CA ARG A 55 -4.04 -4.89 -11.07
C ARG A 55 -4.73 -6.24 -11.17
N ASP A 56 -4.01 -7.34 -11.00
CA ASP A 56 -4.59 -8.68 -11.06
C ASP A 56 -5.52 -8.98 -9.87
N HIS A 57 -5.55 -8.09 -8.86
CA HIS A 57 -6.36 -8.20 -7.64
C HIS A 57 -7.40 -7.09 -7.47
N VAL A 58 -7.43 -6.08 -8.35
CA VAL A 58 -8.27 -4.88 -8.19
C VAL A 58 -9.06 -4.61 -9.46
N THR A 59 -10.34 -4.28 -9.32
CA THR A 59 -11.18 -3.91 -10.46
C THR A 59 -10.97 -2.47 -10.90
N ILE A 60 -11.24 -2.19 -12.17
CA ILE A 60 -11.22 -0.82 -12.71
C ILE A 60 -12.20 0.10 -11.95
N GLY A 61 -13.33 -0.45 -11.50
CA GLY A 61 -14.33 0.31 -10.73
C GLY A 61 -13.79 0.75 -9.36
N GLU A 62 -13.08 -0.13 -8.66
CA GLU A 62 -12.41 0.22 -7.39
C GLU A 62 -11.33 1.27 -7.58
N ILE A 63 -10.49 1.13 -8.61
CA ILE A 63 -9.47 2.12 -8.94
C ILE A 63 -10.13 3.49 -9.20
N THR A 64 -11.19 3.52 -10.00
CA THR A 64 -11.90 4.77 -10.31
C THR A 64 -12.46 5.42 -9.06
N ALA A 65 -13.08 4.64 -8.17
CA ALA A 65 -13.66 5.15 -6.91
C ALA A 65 -12.59 5.70 -5.95
N VAL A 66 -11.38 5.14 -5.96
CA VAL A 66 -10.27 5.59 -5.11
C VAL A 66 -9.69 6.92 -5.60
N LEU A 67 -9.58 7.11 -6.92
CA LEU A 67 -8.91 8.27 -7.50
C LEU A 67 -9.70 9.58 -7.36
N GLY A 68 -11.04 9.52 -7.35
CA GLY A 68 -11.88 10.71 -7.17
C GLY A 68 -13.27 10.56 -7.77
N GLU A 69 -14.13 11.53 -7.49
CA GLU A 69 -15.49 11.56 -8.05
C GLU A 69 -15.43 11.88 -9.55
N VAL A 70 -16.32 11.25 -10.33
CA VAL A 70 -16.34 11.40 -11.79
C VAL A 70 -16.58 12.86 -12.19
N GLU A 71 -17.38 13.59 -11.43
CA GLU A 71 -17.69 15.00 -11.63
C GLU A 71 -16.46 15.89 -11.40
N GLU A 72 -15.67 15.63 -10.35
CA GLU A 72 -14.43 16.36 -10.06
C GLU A 72 -13.41 16.14 -11.19
N ILE A 73 -13.22 14.89 -11.61
CA ILE A 73 -12.32 14.54 -12.72
C ILE A 73 -12.77 15.23 -14.01
N SER A 74 -14.08 15.22 -14.30
CA SER A 74 -14.62 15.85 -15.50
C SER A 74 -14.48 17.37 -15.50
N ALA A 75 -14.56 18.01 -14.32
CA ALA A 75 -14.35 19.44 -14.17
C ALA A 75 -12.86 19.84 -14.30
N LEU A 76 -11.95 19.04 -13.74
CA LEU A 76 -10.51 19.30 -13.76
C LEU A 76 -9.86 18.95 -15.10
N PHE A 77 -10.40 17.97 -15.80
CA PHE A 77 -9.88 17.45 -17.06
C PHE A 77 -10.98 17.36 -18.12
N PRO A 78 -11.48 18.50 -18.62
CA PRO A 78 -12.57 18.52 -19.58
C PRO A 78 -12.15 17.86 -20.90
N LYS A 79 -12.84 16.78 -21.30
CA LYS A 79 -12.55 16.05 -22.54
C LYS A 79 -13.10 16.74 -23.81
N SER A 80 -13.54 17.99 -23.69
CA SER A 80 -14.12 18.78 -24.78
C SER A 80 -13.10 19.28 -25.79
N ASP A 81 -11.81 19.30 -25.42
CA ASP A 81 -10.71 19.70 -26.30
C ASP A 81 -9.47 18.82 -26.10
N ALA A 82 -8.51 18.97 -27.01
CA ALA A 82 -7.27 18.19 -26.99
C ALA A 82 -6.40 18.47 -25.76
N GLY A 83 -6.43 19.69 -25.21
CA GLY A 83 -5.63 20.10 -24.06
C GLY A 83 -6.11 19.41 -22.77
N GLY A 84 -7.42 19.32 -22.55
CA GLY A 84 -7.96 18.60 -21.39
C GLY A 84 -7.76 17.09 -21.48
N VAL A 85 -7.81 16.50 -22.68
CA VAL A 85 -7.47 15.08 -22.89
C VAL A 85 -6.00 14.81 -22.61
N GLU A 86 -5.10 15.70 -23.06
CA GLU A 86 -3.66 15.56 -22.81
C GLU A 86 -3.33 15.76 -21.32
N ALA A 87 -3.91 16.78 -20.67
CA ALA A 87 -3.75 17.01 -19.23
C ALA A 87 -4.23 15.81 -18.40
N PHE A 88 -5.35 15.18 -18.79
CA PHE A 88 -5.80 13.94 -18.14
C PHE A 88 -4.78 12.82 -18.29
N ALA A 89 -4.25 12.61 -19.50
CA ALA A 89 -3.24 11.58 -19.76
C ALA A 89 -1.96 11.81 -18.95
N VAL A 90 -1.51 13.07 -18.84
CA VAL A 90 -0.37 13.46 -17.99
C VAL A 90 -0.68 13.17 -16.52
N ALA A 91 -1.84 13.56 -16.01
CA ALA A 91 -2.22 13.31 -14.62
C ALA A 91 -2.29 11.82 -14.29
N VAL A 92 -2.92 11.00 -15.14
CA VAL A 92 -2.98 9.54 -14.97
C VAL A 92 -1.58 8.94 -14.97
N LYS A 93 -0.72 9.35 -15.91
CA LYS A 93 0.66 8.89 -15.96
C LYS A 93 1.41 9.26 -14.68
N SER A 94 1.30 10.49 -14.20
CA SER A 94 1.96 10.94 -12.96
C SER A 94 1.51 10.13 -11.74
N VAL A 95 0.21 9.83 -11.62
CA VAL A 95 -0.28 8.96 -10.54
C VAL A 95 0.28 7.55 -10.67
N MET A 96 0.28 6.98 -11.88
CA MET A 96 0.80 5.63 -12.11
C MET A 96 2.30 5.53 -11.83
N ASP A 97 3.10 6.47 -12.34
CA ASP A 97 4.55 6.52 -12.09
C ASP A 97 4.83 6.63 -10.58
N ALA A 98 4.14 7.52 -9.86
CA ALA A 98 4.34 7.70 -8.43
C ALA A 98 3.98 6.46 -7.60
N LEU A 99 2.91 5.75 -7.97
CA LEU A 99 2.53 4.51 -7.31
C LEU A 99 3.50 3.37 -7.65
N ASP A 100 3.98 3.27 -8.90
CA ASP A 100 4.94 2.24 -9.30
C ASP A 100 6.32 2.47 -8.65
N ASP A 101 6.73 3.74 -8.45
CA ASP A 101 7.94 4.11 -7.71
C ASP A 101 7.83 3.80 -6.21
N TRP A 102 6.62 3.91 -5.64
CA TRP A 102 6.36 3.63 -4.22
C TRP A 102 6.21 2.13 -3.92
N LEU A 103 5.66 1.34 -4.85
CA LEU A 103 5.38 -0.08 -4.62
C LEU A 103 6.59 -0.95 -4.19
N PRO A 104 7.83 -0.67 -4.64
CA PRO A 104 9.04 -1.31 -4.13
C PRO A 104 9.37 -1.02 -2.65
N SER A 105 8.78 0.01 -2.04
CA SER A 105 8.97 0.37 -0.63
C SER A 105 8.28 -0.63 0.31
N PHE A 106 8.84 -1.84 0.38
CA PHE A 106 8.25 -3.02 1.03
C PHE A 106 7.73 -2.76 2.45
N ASP A 107 8.58 -2.18 3.32
CA ASP A 107 8.26 -1.98 4.73
C ASP A 107 7.12 -0.95 4.88
N GLU A 108 7.12 0.11 4.07
CA GLU A 108 6.09 1.14 4.05
C GLU A 108 4.76 0.60 3.49
N ARG A 109 4.83 -0.11 2.36
CA ARG A 109 3.67 -0.75 1.72
C ARG A 109 2.97 -1.75 2.65
N ASN A 110 3.72 -2.51 3.42
CA ASN A 110 3.18 -3.54 4.30
C ASN A 110 2.92 -3.06 5.74
N ALA A 111 3.07 -1.76 6.04
CA ALA A 111 3.01 -1.23 7.40
C ALA A 111 1.72 -1.60 8.17
N ASP A 112 0.55 -1.48 7.50
CA ASP A 112 -0.74 -1.82 8.09
C ASP A 112 -0.87 -3.33 8.37
N LEU A 113 -0.41 -4.17 7.44
CA LEU A 113 -0.39 -5.61 7.60
C LEU A 113 0.51 -6.02 8.77
N ILE A 114 1.71 -5.43 8.84
CA ILE A 114 2.67 -5.69 9.90
C ILE A 114 2.07 -5.33 11.26
N THR A 115 1.47 -4.14 11.38
CA THR A 115 0.81 -3.67 12.60
C THR A 115 -0.30 -4.64 13.01
N LYS A 116 -1.18 -4.99 12.07
CA LYS A 116 -2.27 -5.95 12.31
C LYS A 116 -1.76 -7.32 12.77
N LEU A 117 -0.73 -7.87 12.14
CA LEU A 117 -0.17 -9.17 12.52
C LEU A 117 0.46 -9.16 13.91
N VAL A 118 1.11 -8.06 14.28
CA VAL A 118 1.66 -7.87 15.64
C VAL A 118 0.52 -7.82 16.67
N ASP A 119 -0.52 -7.04 16.40
CA ASP A 119 -1.68 -6.93 17.28
C ASP A 119 -2.40 -8.28 17.45
N ASP A 120 -2.61 -9.00 16.35
CA ASP A 120 -3.25 -10.32 16.36
C ASP A 120 -2.41 -11.34 17.16
N ALA A 121 -1.08 -11.31 17.01
CA ALA A 121 -0.17 -12.17 17.76
C ALA A 121 -0.22 -11.88 19.27
N LEU A 122 -0.16 -10.59 19.66
CA LEU A 122 -0.28 -10.17 21.06
C LEU A 122 -1.63 -10.59 21.66
N ASN A 123 -2.71 -10.32 20.94
CA ASN A 123 -4.06 -10.69 21.37
C ASN A 123 -4.23 -12.21 21.50
N SER A 124 -3.62 -12.98 20.59
CA SER A 124 -3.63 -14.44 20.64
C SER A 124 -2.83 -14.98 21.84
N ALA A 125 -1.64 -14.43 22.11
CA ALA A 125 -0.83 -14.78 23.26
C ALA A 125 -1.58 -14.52 24.58
N CYS A 126 -2.21 -13.34 24.70
CA CYS A 126 -3.04 -13.00 25.87
C CYS A 126 -4.19 -14.00 26.08
N ARG A 127 -4.92 -14.32 25.02
CA ARG A 127 -6.03 -15.30 25.07
C ARG A 127 -5.57 -16.70 25.47
N SER A 128 -4.40 -17.12 24.99
CA SER A 128 -3.81 -18.42 25.36
C SER A 128 -3.55 -18.51 26.87
N VAL A 129 -2.94 -17.47 27.45
CA VAL A 129 -2.67 -17.41 28.90
C VAL A 129 -3.98 -17.40 29.70
N GLN A 130 -4.95 -16.56 29.30
CA GLN A 130 -6.26 -16.50 29.95
C GLN A 130 -6.97 -17.86 29.96
N SER A 131 -6.93 -18.55 28.82
CA SER A 131 -7.54 -19.88 28.68
C SER A 131 -6.89 -20.91 29.60
N GLN A 132 -5.57 -20.91 29.76
CA GLN A 132 -4.89 -21.88 30.64
C GLN A 132 -5.11 -21.59 32.13
N LEU A 133 -5.37 -20.32 32.48
CA LEU A 133 -5.64 -19.90 33.85
C LEU A 133 -7.15 -19.90 34.20
N ASP A 134 -8.04 -20.32 33.29
CA ASP A 134 -9.51 -20.23 33.40
C ASP A 134 -10.02 -18.82 33.76
N ILE A 135 -9.34 -17.79 33.23
CA ILE A 135 -9.71 -16.39 33.43
C ILE A 135 -10.75 -16.00 32.37
N ARG A 136 -11.99 -15.73 32.82
CA ARG A 136 -13.14 -15.46 31.93
C ARG A 136 -13.30 -14.00 31.49
N SER A 137 -12.56 -13.08 32.11
CA SER A 137 -12.58 -11.65 31.80
C SER A 137 -11.19 -11.07 32.03
N GLY A 138 -10.67 -10.27 31.09
CA GLY A 138 -9.29 -9.83 31.19
C GLY A 138 -9.00 -8.49 30.51
N ASP A 139 -9.22 -7.40 31.25
CA ASP A 139 -8.55 -6.11 31.02
C ASP A 139 -7.13 -6.10 31.64
N THR A 140 -6.77 -7.09 32.46
CA THR A 140 -5.48 -7.14 33.16
C THR A 140 -4.30 -7.35 32.21
N ALA A 141 -4.51 -8.02 31.07
CA ALA A 141 -3.47 -8.17 30.06
C ALA A 141 -3.13 -6.82 29.40
N ALA A 142 -4.14 -6.01 29.11
CA ALA A 142 -3.96 -4.65 28.61
C ALA A 142 -3.24 -3.77 29.65
N ALA A 143 -3.49 -3.98 30.95
CA ALA A 143 -2.79 -3.28 32.03
C ALA A 143 -1.34 -3.78 32.28
N PHE A 144 -1.03 -5.03 31.93
CA PHE A 144 0.31 -5.60 32.07
C PHE A 144 1.23 -5.13 30.94
N PHE A 145 0.74 -5.13 29.71
CA PHE A 145 1.47 -4.61 28.55
C PHE A 145 1.36 -3.09 28.42
N VAL A 146 1.43 -2.32 29.51
CA VAL A 146 1.52 -0.86 29.39
C VAL A 146 3.00 -0.45 29.33
N ASP A 147 3.30 0.58 28.55
CA ASP A 147 4.62 1.23 28.46
C ASP A 147 5.74 0.42 27.75
N GLN A 148 6.91 0.30 28.38
CA GLN A 148 8.18 -0.04 27.72
C GLN A 148 8.27 -1.52 27.30
N GLU A 149 7.59 -2.41 28.03
CA GLU A 149 7.58 -3.84 27.76
C GLU A 149 6.75 -4.17 26.50
N GLN A 150 5.62 -3.49 26.31
CA GLN A 150 4.80 -3.60 25.10
C GLN A 150 5.60 -3.23 23.86
N ARG A 151 6.26 -2.07 23.87
CA ARG A 151 7.06 -1.59 22.73
C ARG A 151 8.17 -2.56 22.35
N THR A 152 8.82 -3.17 23.35
CA THR A 152 9.90 -4.14 23.10
C THR A 152 9.36 -5.39 22.41
N ILE A 153 8.21 -5.90 22.86
CA ILE A 153 7.59 -7.10 22.25
C ILE A 153 7.07 -6.77 20.85
N GLU A 154 6.42 -5.63 20.67
CA GLU A 154 5.97 -5.15 19.35
C GLU A 154 7.13 -5.03 18.36
N GLU A 155 8.28 -4.50 18.79
CA GLU A 155 9.47 -4.38 17.94
C GLU A 155 10.02 -5.74 17.52
N ILE A 156 10.09 -6.70 18.45
CA ILE A 156 10.54 -8.07 18.15
C ILE A 156 9.59 -8.74 17.16
N LEU A 157 8.28 -8.67 17.41
CA LEU A 157 7.27 -9.26 16.53
C LEU A 157 7.26 -8.58 15.16
N ARG A 158 7.38 -7.26 15.10
CA ARG A 158 7.51 -6.50 13.85
C ARG A 158 8.70 -6.99 13.04
N ARG A 159 9.87 -7.12 13.66
CA ARG A 159 11.07 -7.65 12.99
C ARG A 159 10.86 -9.06 12.46
N TYR A 160 10.23 -9.92 13.26
CA TYR A 160 9.90 -11.28 12.84
C TYR A 160 8.97 -11.29 11.62
N VAL A 161 7.87 -10.54 11.65
CA VAL A 161 6.91 -10.44 10.53
C VAL A 161 7.60 -9.91 9.27
N VAL A 162 8.44 -8.88 9.38
CA VAL A 162 9.20 -8.36 8.24
C VAL A 162 10.11 -9.45 7.64
N CYS A 163 10.81 -10.23 8.46
CA CYS A 163 11.63 -11.35 7.99
C CYS A 163 10.81 -12.40 7.25
N GLU A 164 9.66 -12.81 7.79
CA GLU A 164 8.76 -13.79 7.17
C GLU A 164 8.20 -13.27 5.84
N LEU A 165 7.74 -12.03 5.80
CA LEU A 165 7.21 -11.44 4.57
C LEU A 165 8.30 -11.34 3.49
N ARG A 166 9.55 -11.02 3.85
CA ARG A 166 10.68 -10.99 2.91
C ARG A 166 11.03 -12.38 2.39
N ALA A 167 10.91 -13.41 3.21
CA ALA A 167 11.11 -14.80 2.78
C ALA A 167 10.05 -15.27 1.77
N LEU A 168 8.86 -14.68 1.80
CA LEU A 168 7.77 -14.94 0.86
C LEU A 168 7.94 -14.22 -0.48
N ASP A 169 8.77 -13.16 -0.55
CA ASP A 169 8.99 -12.40 -1.77
C ASP A 169 9.93 -13.16 -2.73
N PRO A 170 9.47 -13.58 -3.92
CA PRO A 170 10.31 -14.26 -4.90
C PRO A 170 11.37 -13.34 -5.56
N HIS A 171 11.43 -12.04 -5.22
CA HIS A 171 12.36 -11.11 -5.86
C HIS A 171 13.82 -11.28 -5.37
N PRO A 172 14.80 -11.58 -6.26
CA PRO A 172 16.20 -11.84 -5.88
C PRO A 172 16.98 -10.61 -5.36
N ALA A 173 16.35 -9.44 -5.24
CA ALA A 173 17.01 -8.21 -4.78
C ALA A 173 17.19 -8.18 -3.25
N HIS A 174 16.31 -8.85 -2.50
CA HIS A 174 16.34 -8.86 -1.03
C HIS A 174 17.04 -10.09 -0.43
N ALA A 175 17.42 -11.07 -1.26
CA ALA A 175 18.11 -12.29 -0.83
C ALA A 175 19.59 -12.07 -0.44
N ARG A 176 20.18 -10.89 -0.68
CA ARG A 176 21.63 -10.66 -0.56
C ARG A 176 22.12 -10.00 0.73
N GLU A 177 21.24 -9.56 1.62
CA GLU A 177 21.67 -8.87 2.86
C GLU A 177 21.73 -9.78 4.11
N SER A 178 21.32 -11.05 4.05
CA SER A 178 21.32 -11.95 5.21
C SER A 178 22.46 -12.98 5.26
N THR A 179 23.47 -12.89 4.38
CA THR A 179 24.64 -13.78 4.43
C THR A 179 25.95 -13.01 4.54
N GLY A 180 26.25 -12.55 5.75
CA GLY A 180 27.56 -12.03 6.16
C GLY A 180 27.41 -11.31 7.50
N SER A 181 28.06 -11.62 8.60
CA SER A 181 29.31 -12.33 8.83
C SER A 181 29.28 -12.90 10.25
N LEU A 182 29.38 -14.22 10.39
CA LEU A 182 29.95 -14.86 11.59
C LEU A 182 31.27 -15.47 11.12
N GLY A 183 32.33 -14.70 11.32
CA GLY A 183 33.73 -15.06 11.13
C GLY A 183 34.53 -14.34 12.19
#